data_AF-A0A2T2VCM0-F1
#
_entry.id   AF-A0A2T2VCM0-F1
#
_cell.length_a   1.000
_cell.length_b   1.000
_cell.length_c   1.000
_cell.angle_alpha   90.00
_cell.angle_beta   90.00
_cell.angle_gamma   90.00
#
_symmetry.space_group_name_H-M   'P 1'
#
loop_
_entity.id
_entity.type
_entity.pdbx_description
1 polymer ?
#
loop_
_entity_poly.entity_id
_entity_poly.type
_entity_poly.pdbx_seq_one_letter_code
_entity_poly.pdbx_strand_id
1 'polypeptide(L)' 'MATIAIDGQSPEALQQHLHSRQKVRTGQIDWEDVQGIRISPHIYNTTDELDRLVEGIRKMSH' A
#
# COMPACT_ATOMS: atom_id res chain seq x y z
N MET A 1 -0.47 -9.51 8.45
CA MET A 1 -0.69 -8.05 8.37
C MET A 1 0.68 -7.40 8.29
N ALA A 2 0.87 -6.47 7.37
CA ALA A 2 2.16 -5.80 7.17
C ALA A 2 1.94 -4.28 7.08
N THR A 3 2.83 -3.50 7.69
CA THR A 3 2.89 -2.06 7.49
C THR A 3 4.11 -1.76 6.64
N ILE A 4 3.92 -1.00 5.57
CA ILE A 4 5.01 -0.58 4.69
C ILE A 4 5.06 0.94 4.66
N ALA A 5 6.27 1.47 4.70
CA ALA A 5 6.59 2.87 4.47
C ALA A 5 7.49 2.94 3.23
N ILE A 6 7.34 3.99 2.42
CA ILE A 6 8.25 4.28 1.31
C ILE A 6 8.90 5.63 1.59
N ASP A 7 10.23 5.65 1.62
CA ASP A 7 11.00 6.86 1.89
C ASP A 7 10.68 7.95 0.85
N GLY A 8 10.33 9.15 1.34
CA GLY A 8 9.98 10.29 0.50
C GLY A 8 8.53 10.33 0.00
N GLN A 9 7.68 9.36 0.37
CA GLN A 9 6.26 9.35 0.03
C GLN A 9 5.38 9.51 1.26
N SER A 10 4.37 10.38 1.16
CA SER A 10 3.39 10.52 2.24
C SER A 10 2.45 9.29 2.28
N PRO A 11 2.01 8.87 3.47
CA PRO A 11 1.07 7.75 3.62
C PRO A 11 -0.24 7.94 2.83
N GLU A 12 -0.69 9.19 2.71
CA GLU A 12 -1.87 9.58 1.93
C GLU A 12 -1.63 9.39 0.42
N ALA A 13 -0.47 9.82 -0.10
CA ALA A 13 -0.13 9.63 -1.51
C ALA A 13 -0.03 8.14 -1.87
N LEU A 14 0.57 7.34 -0.98
CA LEU A 14 0.62 5.88 -1.05
C LEU A 14 -0.78 5.26 -1.12
N GLN A 15 -1.66 5.64 -0.21
CA GLN A 15 -3.03 5.14 -0.18
C GLN A 15 -3.80 5.56 -1.44
N GLN A 16 -3.69 6.81 -1.88
CA GLN A 16 -4.35 7.29 -3.09
C GLN A 16 -3.84 6.58 -4.34
N HIS A 17 -2.53 6.31 -4.45
CA HIS A 17 -1.96 5.60 -5.59
C HIS A 17 -2.51 4.17 -5.68
N LEU A 18 -2.47 3.43 -4.58
CA LEU A 18 -2.96 2.04 -4.54
C LEU A 18 -4.47 1.95 -4.73
N HIS A 19 -5.23 2.90 -4.16
CA HIS A 19 -6.68 2.93 -4.31
C HIS A 19 -7.11 3.31 -5.74
N SER A 20 -6.50 4.34 -6.33
CA SER A 20 -6.89 4.84 -7.66
C SER A 20 -6.40 3.97 -8.81
N ARG A 21 -5.16 3.46 -8.73
CA ARG A 21 -4.52 2.72 -9.83
C ARG A 21 -4.78 1.22 -9.74
N GLN A 22 -4.75 0.67 -8.53
CA GLN A 22 -4.78 -0.77 -8.31
C GLN A 22 -6.08 -1.26 -7.64
N LYS A 23 -7.01 -0.33 -7.31
CA LYS A 23 -8.25 -0.61 -6.55
C LYS A 23 -8.01 -1.33 -5.22
N VAL A 24 -6.81 -1.21 -4.65
CA VAL A 24 -6.44 -1.81 -3.37
C VAL A 24 -6.79 -0.85 -2.26
N ARG A 25 -7.61 -1.29 -1.31
CA ARG A 25 -7.98 -0.50 -0.14
C ARG A 25 -7.02 -0.79 1.00
N THR A 26 -6.16 0.17 1.33
CA THR A 26 -5.20 0.08 2.43
C THR A 26 -5.58 1.05 3.54
N GLY A 27 -5.23 0.73 4.78
CA GLY A 27 -5.37 1.68 5.89
C GLY A 27 -4.14 2.57 5.97
N GLN A 28 -4.31 3.88 6.05
CA GLN A 28 -3.21 4.80 6.33
C GLN A 28 -2.82 4.71 7.81
N ILE A 29 -1.51 4.75 8.08
CA ILE A 29 -0.91 4.86 9.40
C ILE A 29 -0.06 6.13 9.37
N ASP A 30 -0.44 7.11 10.18
CA ASP A 30 0.25 8.39 10.29
C ASP A 30 0.45 8.72 11.77
N TRP A 31 1.52 8.16 12.34
CA TRP A 31 1.96 8.41 13.72
C TRP A 31 3.34 9.06 13.67
N GLU A 32 3.70 9.84 14.71
CA GLU A 32 4.96 10.61 14.75
C GLU A 32 6.22 9.77 14.51
N ASP A 33 6.22 8.49 14.91
CA ASP A 33 7.33 7.55 14.69
C ASP A 33 7.13 6.62 13.48
N VAL A 34 5.90 6.45 12.97
CA VAL A 34 5.60 5.48 11.91
C VAL A 34 4.58 6.07 10.93
N GLN A 35 5.06 6.35 9.73
CA GLN A 35 4.26 6.83 8.62
C GLN A 35 4.26 5.80 7.49
N GLY A 36 3.10 5.27 7.12
CA GLY A 36 2.98 4.28 6.05
C GLY A 36 1.57 3.78 5.83
N ILE A 37 1.46 2.65 5.13
CA ILE A 37 0.17 1.99 4.84
C ILE A 37 0.15 0.58 5.42
N ARG A 38 -0.99 0.21 6.00
CA ARG A 38 -1.27 -1.12 6.52
C ARG A 38 -2.00 -1.95 5.47
N ILE A 39 -1.41 -3.09 5.17
CA ILE A 39 -1.93 -4.07 4.22
C ILE A 39 -2.26 -5.35 4.99
N SER A 40 -3.49 -5.84 4.78
CA SER A 40 -3.97 -7.09 5.37
C SER A 40 -4.47 -8.01 4.26
N PRO A 41 -3.61 -8.83 3.65
CA PRO A 41 -4.05 -9.80 2.68
C PRO A 41 -4.88 -10.89 3.38
N HIS A 42 -5.98 -11.32 2.75
CA HIS A 42 -6.85 -12.38 3.23
C HIS A 42 -6.89 -13.53 2.21
N ILE A 43 -7.30 -14.72 2.64
CA ILE A 43 -7.47 -15.90 1.75
C ILE A 43 -8.50 -15.70 0.64
N TYR A 44 -9.29 -14.62 0.69
CA TYR A 44 -10.26 -14.25 -0.33
C TYR A 44 -9.64 -13.39 -1.43
N ASN A 45 -8.40 -12.94 -1.25
CA ASN A 45 -7.69 -12.22 -2.29
C ASN A 45 -7.12 -13.21 -3.30
N THR A 46 -7.26 -12.87 -4.56
CA THR A 46 -6.66 -13.60 -5.68
C THR A 46 -5.17 -13.27 -5.81
N THR A 47 -4.41 -14.16 -6.44
CA THR A 47 -3.00 -13.91 -6.73
C THR A 47 -2.80 -12.68 -7.61
N ASP A 48 -3.74 -12.42 -8.55
CA ASP A 48 -3.73 -11.24 -9.41
C ASP A 48 -3.86 -9.93 -8.62
N GLU A 49 -4.69 -9.91 -7.56
CA GLU A 49 -4.81 -8.75 -6.66
C GLU A 49 -3.52 -8.52 -5.85
N LEU A 50 -2.83 -9.59 -5.47
CA LEU A 50 -1.53 -9.51 -4.81
C LEU A 50 -0.44 -9.00 -5.77
N ASP A 51 -0.46 -9.44 -7.03
CA ASP A 51 0.47 -8.97 -8.06
C ASP A 51 0.28 -7.48 -8.35
N ARG A 52 -0.96 -7.01 -8.43
CA ARG A 52 -1.29 -5.57 -8.57
C ARG A 52 -0.78 -4.73 -7.41
N LEU A 53 -0.89 -5.25 -6.19
CA LEU A 53 -0.33 -4.61 -5.01
C LEU A 53 1.20 -4.48 -5.13
N VAL A 54 1.90 -5.56 -5.50
CA VAL A 54 3.36 -5.56 -5.67
C VAL A 54 3.78 -4.60 -6.79
N GLU A 55 3.06 -4.60 -7.91
CA GLU A 55 3.33 -3.69 -9.02
C GLU A 55 3.15 -2.21 -8.61
N GLY A 56 2.09 -1.92 -7.84
CA GLY A 56 1.86 -0.58 -7.29
C GLY A 56 3.00 -0.11 -6.37
N ILE A 57 3.47 -0.98 -5.47
CA ILE A 57 4.60 -0.67 -4.59
C ILE A 57 5.88 -0.47 -5.39
N ARG A 58 6.16 -1.33 -6.37
CA ARG A 58 7.35 -1.23 -7.24
C ARG A 58 7.39 0.07 -8.03
N LYS A 59 6.24 0.54 -8.54
CA LYS A 59 6.14 1.83 -9.26
C LYS A 59 6.43 3.03 -8.38
N MET A 60 6.27 2.92 -7.06
CA MET A 60 6.54 3.99 -6.11
C MET A 60 7.95 3.95 -5.51
N SER A 61 8.64 2.82 -5.64
CA SER A 61 10.01 2.59 -5.15
C SER A 61 11.10 2.96 -6.17
N HIS A 62 10.73 3.49 -7.34
CA HIS A 62 11.63 3.95 -8.40
C HIS A 62 11.50 5.46 -8.57
#